data_AF-A0A960HRA1-F1
#
_entry.id   AF-A0A960HRA1-F1
#
_cell.length_a   1.000
_cell.length_b   1.000
_cell.length_c   1.000
_cell.angle_alpha   90.00
_cell.angle_beta   90.00
_cell.angle_gamma   90.00
#
_symmetry.space_group_name_H-M   'P 1'
#
loop_
_entity.id
_entity.type
_entity.pdbx_description
1 polymer ?
#
loop_
_entity_poly.entity_id
_entity_poly.type
_entity_poly.pdbx_seq_one_letter_code
_entity_poly.pdbx_strand_id
1 'polypeptide(L)'
;PSAVRQVTEVDAYEHVADLMINAAYDPETNEMPAFEHQVGSHGALGGPQTHPFVLHPVEFPMTDGTIHSAPELHKVLKGWLAHVGQPVTVRE
;
A
#
# COMPACT_ATOMS: atom_id res chain seq x y z
N PRO A 1 -8.15 10.10 2.72
CA PRO A 1 -7.23 11.23 2.38
C PRO A 1 -6.16 10.88 1.33
N SER A 2 -5.62 9.65 1.33
CA SER A 2 -4.61 9.21 0.34
C SER A 2 -5.19 8.61 -0.96
N ALA A 3 -6.51 8.52 -1.08
CA ALA A 3 -7.19 7.81 -2.17
C ALA A 3 -6.76 8.30 -3.57
N VAL A 4 -6.80 9.62 -3.82
CA VAL A 4 -6.38 10.21 -5.10
C VAL A 4 -4.95 9.82 -5.43
N ARG A 5 -4.03 10.00 -4.47
CA ARG A 5 -2.61 9.65 -4.63
C ARG A 5 -2.42 8.16 -4.95
N GLN A 6 -3.08 7.29 -4.20
CA GLN A 6 -2.98 5.83 -4.39
C GLN A 6 -3.48 5.42 -5.77
N VAL A 7 -4.62 5.97 -6.22
CA VAL A 7 -5.15 5.70 -7.56
C VAL A 7 -4.21 6.24 -8.63
N THR A 8 -3.69 7.47 -8.49
CA THR A 8 -2.73 8.05 -9.44
C THR A 8 -1.42 7.26 -9.50
N GLU A 9 -0.95 6.71 -8.38
CA GLU A 9 0.26 5.86 -8.35
C GLU A 9 0.04 4.56 -9.14
N VAL A 10 -1.09 3.89 -8.95
CA VAL A 10 -1.41 2.65 -9.70
C VAL A 10 -1.62 2.95 -11.18
N ASP A 11 -2.27 4.07 -11.52
CA ASP A 11 -2.48 4.55 -12.89
C ASP A 11 -1.16 4.78 -13.65
N ALA A 12 -0.06 5.07 -12.94
CA ALA A 12 1.24 5.33 -13.53
C ALA A 12 2.05 4.06 -13.87
N TYR A 13 1.59 2.86 -13.50
CA TYR A 13 2.32 1.63 -13.77
C TYR A 13 2.25 1.23 -15.25
N GLU A 14 3.36 0.68 -15.77
CA GLU A 14 3.47 0.23 -17.17
C GLU A 14 2.39 -0.79 -17.57
N HIS A 15 1.97 -1.62 -16.62
CA HIS A 15 0.96 -2.65 -16.82
C HIS A 15 -0.26 -2.40 -15.93
N VAL A 16 -0.91 -1.26 -16.15
CA VAL A 16 -2.16 -0.90 -15.48
C VAL A 16 -3.38 -1.39 -16.27
N ALA A 17 -4.52 -1.53 -15.59
CA ALA A 17 -5.79 -1.85 -16.21
C ALA A 17 -6.38 -0.63 -16.94
N ASP A 18 -7.01 -0.85 -18.10
CA ASP A 18 -7.77 0.20 -18.81
C ASP A 18 -8.97 0.71 -17.99
N LEU A 19 -9.50 -0.15 -17.12
CA LEU A 19 -10.64 0.15 -16.25
C LEU A 19 -10.43 -0.47 -14.87
N MET A 20 -10.61 0.34 -13.82
CA MET A 20 -10.70 -0.12 -12.44
C MET A 20 -12.11 0.06 -11.92
N ILE A 21 -12.69 -1.03 -11.41
CA ILE A 21 -14.02 -1.04 -10.81
C ILE A 21 -13.87 -1.46 -9.35
N ASN A 22 -14.37 -0.62 -8.44
CA ASN A 22 -14.51 -0.97 -7.03
C ASN A 22 -15.99 -1.22 -6.73
N ALA A 23 -16.27 -2.16 -5.83
CA ALA A 23 -17.61 -2.34 -5.31
C ALA A 23 -18.05 -1.10 -4.52
N ALA A 24 -19.36 -0.85 -4.48
CA ALA A 24 -19.91 0.21 -3.64
C ALA A 24 -19.78 -0.18 -2.16
N TYR A 25 -19.24 0.73 -1.36
CA TYR A 25 -19.16 0.59 0.10
C TYR A 25 -20.45 1.10 0.74
N ASP A 26 -21.04 0.29 1.62
CA ASP A 26 -22.19 0.68 2.46
C ASP A 26 -21.70 1.12 3.85
N PRO A 27 -21.85 2.41 4.22
CA PRO A 27 -21.41 2.91 5.51
C PRO A 27 -22.28 2.48 6.69
N GLU A 28 -23.53 2.04 6.48
CA GLU A 28 -24.43 1.63 7.57
C GLU A 28 -24.05 0.24 8.09
N THR A 29 -23.66 -0.65 7.17
CA THR A 29 -23.28 -2.04 7.45
C THR A 29 -21.77 -2.23 7.53
N ASN A 30 -20.97 -1.28 7.01
CA ASN A 30 -19.54 -1.39 6.81
C ASN A 30 -19.17 -2.60 5.91
N GLU A 31 -20.01 -2.86 4.90
CA GLU A 31 -19.85 -3.96 3.96
C GLU A 31 -19.60 -3.48 2.53
N MET A 32 -19.08 -4.39 1.71
CA MET A 32 -19.01 -4.22 0.26
C MET A 32 -19.26 -5.58 -0.41
N PRO A 33 -19.95 -5.63 -1.56
CA PRO A 33 -20.10 -6.86 -2.31
C PRO A 33 -18.75 -7.41 -2.80
N ALA A 34 -18.47 -8.67 -2.52
CA ALA A 34 -17.37 -9.38 -3.16
C ALA A 34 -17.76 -9.78 -4.60
N PHE A 35 -16.80 -9.78 -5.51
CA PHE A 35 -16.98 -10.32 -6.87
C PHE A 35 -16.83 -11.86 -6.93
N GLU A 36 -16.73 -12.50 -5.78
CA GLU A 36 -16.51 -13.93 -5.64
C GLU A 36 -17.37 -14.51 -4.51
N HIS A 37 -17.41 -15.84 -4.40
CA HIS A 37 -18.22 -16.56 -3.41
C HIS A 37 -17.52 -16.74 -2.05
N GLN A 38 -16.43 -16.01 -1.78
CA GLN A 38 -15.76 -16.06 -0.48
C GLN A 38 -16.39 -15.08 0.50
N VAL A 39 -16.25 -15.41 1.79
CA VAL A 39 -16.70 -14.56 2.90
C VAL A 39 -15.79 -13.34 3.09
N GLY A 40 -14.50 -13.48 2.75
CA GLY A 40 -13.53 -12.39 2.77
C GLY A 40 -13.36 -11.75 1.41
N SER A 41 -13.01 -10.46 1.37
CA SER A 41 -12.63 -9.76 0.16
C SER A 41 -11.45 -8.82 0.42
N HIS A 42 -10.76 -8.44 -0.64
CA HIS A 42 -9.59 -7.56 -0.60
C HIS A 42 -9.49 -6.72 -1.88
N GLY A 43 -8.60 -5.72 -1.88
CA GLY A 43 -8.31 -4.92 -3.07
C GLY A 43 -9.22 -3.71 -3.27
N ALA A 44 -10.20 -3.51 -2.39
CA ALA A 44 -11.01 -2.30 -2.39
C ALA A 44 -10.22 -1.06 -1.96
N LEU A 45 -10.75 0.12 -2.27
CA LEU A 45 -10.16 1.39 -1.86
C LEU A 45 -10.63 1.80 -0.45
N GLY A 46 -9.68 1.98 0.48
CA GLY A 46 -9.97 2.45 1.84
C GLY A 46 -10.08 1.34 2.89
N GLY A 47 -10.77 1.62 4.00
CA GLY A 47 -11.02 0.65 5.08
C GLY A 47 -9.84 0.41 6.03
N PRO A 48 -9.91 -0.63 6.89
CA PRO A 48 -8.90 -0.90 7.92
C PRO A 48 -7.47 -1.06 7.38
N GLN A 49 -7.30 -1.53 6.14
CA GLN A 49 -6.00 -1.65 5.48
C GLN A 49 -5.27 -0.30 5.29
N THR A 50 -5.95 0.84 5.46
CA THR A 50 -5.32 2.17 5.43
C THR A 50 -4.72 2.60 6.76
N HIS A 51 -4.70 1.72 7.78
CA HIS A 51 -4.10 1.98 9.09
C HIS A 51 -2.92 1.02 9.37
N PRO A 52 -1.91 0.93 8.49
CA PRO A 52 -0.75 0.09 8.71
C PRO A 52 0.15 0.67 9.81
N PHE A 53 0.96 -0.18 10.42
CA PHE A 53 2.06 0.24 11.29
C PHE A 53 3.31 -0.58 10.97
N VAL A 54 4.47 0.00 11.30
CA VAL A 54 5.76 -0.68 11.22
C VAL A 54 6.36 -0.66 12.62
N LEU A 55 6.67 -1.83 13.15
CA LEU A 55 7.48 -1.99 14.35
C LEU A 55 8.90 -2.37 13.91
N HIS A 56 9.90 -1.57 14.29
CA HIS A 56 11.29 -1.78 13.87
C HIS A 56 12.27 -1.46 15.00
N PRO A 57 13.52 -1.98 14.94
CA PRO A 57 14.58 -1.62 15.88
C PRO A 57 14.88 -0.11 15.83
N VAL A 58 15.16 0.50 16.99
CA VAL A 58 15.39 1.95 17.10
C VAL A 58 16.65 2.40 16.36
N GLU A 59 17.61 1.49 16.18
CA GLU A 59 18.86 1.73 15.48
C GLU A 59 18.67 1.85 13.96
N PHE A 60 17.53 1.40 13.43
CA PHE A 60 17.27 1.42 12.00
C PHE A 60 16.70 2.78 11.59
N PRO A 61 17.30 3.44 10.56
CA PRO A 61 16.86 4.77 10.15
C PRO A 61 15.46 4.72 9.56
N MET A 62 14.54 5.51 10.10
CA MET A 62 13.16 5.63 9.61
C MET A 62 12.94 7.05 9.07
N THR A 63 12.07 7.18 8.07
CA THR A 63 11.68 8.50 7.56
C THR A 63 10.74 9.21 8.55
N ASP A 64 10.89 10.53 8.67
CA ASP A 64 9.95 11.40 9.40
C ASP A 64 8.65 11.65 8.59
N GLY A 65 8.65 11.27 7.31
CA GLY A 65 7.50 11.40 6.41
C GLY A 65 6.50 10.25 6.55
N THR A 66 5.29 10.46 6.04
CA THR A 66 4.29 9.39 5.94
C THR A 66 4.63 8.47 4.78
N ILE A 67 4.64 7.16 5.03
CA ILE A 67 4.72 6.12 3.99
C ILE A 67 3.31 5.86 3.50
N HIS A 68 3.07 6.08 2.21
CA HIS A 68 1.74 6.03 1.62
C HIS A 68 1.47 4.75 0.82
N SER A 69 2.52 4.02 0.44
CA SER A 69 2.43 2.84 -0.42
C SER A 69 3.48 1.78 -0.09
N ALA A 70 3.25 0.55 -0.56
CA ALA A 70 4.19 -0.54 -0.40
C ALA A 70 5.54 -0.30 -1.13
N PRO A 71 5.60 0.29 -2.34
CA PRO A 71 6.86 0.71 -2.96
C PRO A 71 7.69 1.68 -2.12
N GLU A 72 7.05 2.62 -1.43
CA GLU A 72 7.76 3.54 -0.52
C GLU A 72 8.32 2.81 0.69
N LEU A 73 7.54 1.91 1.31
CA LEU A 73 8.04 1.08 2.40
C LEU A 73 9.21 0.20 1.91
N HIS A 74 9.13 -0.33 0.69
CA HIS A 74 10.20 -1.11 0.10
C HIS A 74 11.52 -0.32 0.04
N LYS A 75 11.47 0.96 -0.36
CA LYS A 75 12.64 1.85 -0.38
C LYS A 75 13.26 2.00 1.03
N VAL A 76 12.43 2.12 2.07
CA VAL A 76 12.89 2.15 3.48
C VAL A 76 13.57 0.83 3.87
N LEU A 77 12.92 -0.31 3.62
CA LEU A 77 13.48 -1.64 3.92
C LEU A 77 14.80 -1.90 3.19
N LYS A 78 14.93 -1.43 1.95
CA LYS A 78 16.16 -1.48 1.17
C LYS A 78 17.24 -0.57 1.75
N GLY A 79 16.88 0.59 2.28
CA GLY A 79 17.75 1.44 3.08
C GLY A 79 18.31 0.72 4.31
N TRP A 80 17.49 -0.03 5.04
CA TRP A 80 17.94 -0.83 6.19
C TRP A 80 18.93 -1.92 5.79
N LEU A 81 18.66 -2.63 4.70
CA LEU A 81 19.60 -3.63 4.17
C LEU A 81 20.96 -3.01 3.85
N ALA A 82 20.97 -1.85 3.19
CA ALA A 82 22.21 -1.12 2.91
C ALA A 82 22.91 -0.66 4.20
N HIS A 83 22.14 -0.18 5.18
CA HIS A 83 22.66 0.25 6.48
C HIS A 83 23.43 -0.88 7.21
N VAL A 84 22.96 -2.13 7.09
CA VAL A 84 23.65 -3.30 7.65
C VAL A 84 24.67 -3.93 6.69
N GLY A 85 25.07 -3.22 5.64
CA GLY A 85 26.16 -3.59 4.74
C GLY A 85 25.77 -4.58 3.62
N GLN A 86 24.48 -4.82 3.36
CA GLN A 86 24.06 -5.67 2.26
C GLN A 86 24.14 -4.92 0.92
N PRO A 87 24.46 -5.60 -0.18
CA PRO A 87 24.34 -5.02 -1.52
C PRO A 87 22.85 -4.82 -1.86
N VAL A 88 22.51 -3.64 -2.34
CA VAL A 88 21.11 -3.24 -2.59
C VAL A 88 20.98 -2.58 -3.95
N THR A 89 20.05 -3.08 -4.75
CA THR A 89 19.50 -2.39 -5.93
C THR A 89 18.05 -2.05 -5.65
N VAL A 90 17.65 -0.81 -5.92
CA VAL A 90 16.25 -0.35 -5.90
C VAL A 90 15.91 -0.02 -7.35
N ARG A 91 14.83 -0.60 -7.87
CA ARG A 91 14.26 -0.15 -9.15
C ARG A 91 13.39 1.08 -8.85
N GLU A 92 13.49 2.09 -9.69
CA GLU A 92 12.71 3.35 -9.56
C GLU A 92 11.21 3.08 -9.50
#